data_AF-Q6VAB9-F1
#
_entry.id   AF-Q6VAB9-F1
#
_cell.length_a   1.000
_cell.length_b   1.000
_cell.length_c   1.000
_cell.angle_alpha   90.00
_cell.angle_beta   90.00
_cell.angle_gamma   90.00
#
_symmetry.space_group_name_H-M   'P 1'
#
loop_
_entity.id
_entity.type
_entity.pdbx_description
1 polymer ?
#
loop_
_entity_poly.entity_id
_entity_poly.type
_entity_poly.pdbx_seq_one_letter_code
_entity_poly.pdbx_strand_id
1 'polypeptide(L)'
;IIFATVMFYAEKGSSASKFTSIPAAFWYTIVTMTTLGYGDMVPKTIAGKIFGSICSLSGVLVIALPVPVIVSNFSRIYHQNQRADKRRAQKKARLARIRAAKSGSANAYMQSKRNG
;
A
#
# COMPACT_ATOMS: atom_id res chain seq x y z
N ILE A 1 -3.77 -6.03 -22.08
CA ILE A 1 -4.28 -6.62 -23.34
C ILE A 1 -4.41 -5.55 -24.43
N ILE A 2 -5.28 -4.55 -24.25
CA ILE A 2 -5.55 -3.50 -25.24
C ILE A 2 -4.24 -2.83 -25.74
N PHE A 3 -3.40 -2.34 -24.82
CA PHE A 3 -2.12 -1.72 -25.19
C PHE A 3 -1.17 -2.67 -25.92
N ALA A 4 -1.09 -3.94 -25.54
CA ALA A 4 -0.25 -4.94 -26.21
C ALA A 4 -0.73 -5.20 -27.64
N THR A 5 -2.05 -5.30 -27.85
CA THR A 5 -2.64 -5.47 -29.18
C THR A 5 -2.40 -4.24 -30.06
N VAL A 6 -2.65 -3.04 -29.54
CA VAL A 6 -2.40 -1.78 -30.27
C VAL A 6 -0.93 -1.63 -30.63
N MET A 7 -0.02 -1.95 -29.69
CA MET A 7 1.43 -1.89 -29.93
C MET A 7 1.87 -2.87 -31.02
N PHE A 8 1.36 -4.10 -30.99
CA PHE A 8 1.63 -5.09 -32.02
C PHE A 8 1.21 -4.59 -33.41
N TYR A 9 0.00 -4.02 -33.54
CA TYR A 9 -0.46 -3.47 -34.82
C TYR A 9 0.31 -2.23 -35.25
N ALA A 10 0.65 -1.33 -34.32
CA ALA A 10 1.43 -0.13 -34.60
C ALA A 10 2.84 -0.45 -35.11
N GLU A 11 3.45 -1.52 -34.60
CA GLU A 11 4.83 -1.92 -34.93
C GLU A 11 4.92 -2.99 -36.05
N LYS A 12 3.78 -3.55 -36.49
CA LYS A 12 3.73 -4.62 -37.52
C LYS A 12 4.35 -4.21 -38.85
N GLY A 13 4.37 -2.92 -39.17
CA GLY A 13 4.93 -2.37 -40.41
C GLY A 13 6.45 -2.16 -40.41
N SER A 14 7.15 -2.42 -39.30
CA SER A 14 8.61 -2.23 -39.20
C SER A 14 9.37 -3.57 -39.23
N SER A 15 10.22 -3.76 -40.24
CA SER A 15 11.03 -4.96 -40.45
C SER A 15 12.03 -5.25 -39.31
N ALA A 16 12.33 -4.23 -38.48
CA ALA A 16 13.26 -4.33 -37.35
C ALA A 16 12.55 -4.33 -35.98
N SER A 17 11.25 -4.61 -35.95
CA SER A 17 10.43 -4.66 -34.74
C SER A 17 10.66 -5.96 -33.96
N LYS A 18 10.80 -5.85 -32.63
CA LYS A 18 10.83 -7.03 -31.73
C LYS A 18 9.43 -7.51 -31.33
N PHE A 19 8.38 -6.84 -31.82
CA PHE A 19 6.98 -7.18 -31.53
C PHE A 19 6.48 -8.28 -32.47
N THR A 20 6.96 -9.51 -32.27
CA THR A 20 6.67 -10.66 -33.15
C THR A 20 5.25 -11.23 -32.98
N SER A 21 4.65 -11.04 -31.81
CA SER A 21 3.31 -11.55 -31.48
C SER A 21 2.67 -10.72 -30.36
N ILE A 22 1.34 -10.86 -30.18
CA ILE A 22 0.63 -10.19 -29.09
C ILE A 22 1.20 -10.61 -27.70
N PRO A 23 1.47 -11.90 -27.41
CA PRO A 23 2.19 -12.33 -26.21
C PRO A 23 3.55 -11.64 -26.01
N ALA A 24 4.34 -11.46 -27.07
CA ALA A 24 5.61 -10.74 -26.97
C ALA A 24 5.40 -9.25 -26.63
N ALA A 25 4.35 -8.62 -27.17
CA ALA A 25 3.98 -7.25 -26.84
C ALA A 25 3.49 -7.07 -25.39
N PHE A 26 3.00 -8.14 -24.73
CA PHE A 26 2.67 -8.09 -23.30
C PHE A 26 3.89 -7.84 -22.45
N TRP A 27 5.04 -8.45 -22.78
CA TRP A 27 6.29 -8.23 -22.03
C TRP A 27 6.63 -6.73 -21.98
N TYR A 28 6.72 -6.10 -23.16
CA TYR A 28 6.93 -4.65 -23.26
C TYR A 28 5.88 -3.86 -22.49
N THR A 29 4.59 -4.19 -22.66
CA THR A 29 3.48 -3.47 -22.04
C THR A 29 3.56 -3.54 -20.52
N ILE A 30 3.82 -4.71 -19.95
CA ILE A 30 3.93 -4.91 -18.50
C ILE A 30 5.10 -4.10 -17.96
N VAL A 31 6.29 -4.27 -18.55
CA VAL A 31 7.53 -3.57 -18.16
C VAL A 31 7.37 -2.04 -18.24
N THR A 32 6.64 -1.55 -19.24
CA THR A 32 6.38 -0.11 -19.42
C THR A 32 5.33 0.41 -18.43
N MET A 33 4.23 -0.32 -18.20
CA MET A 33 3.18 0.09 -17.27
C MET A 33 3.63 0.07 -15.81
N THR A 34 4.54 -0.84 -15.45
CA THR A 34 5.16 -0.91 -14.13
C THR A 34 6.36 0.03 -13.98
N THR A 35 6.64 0.86 -14.99
CA THR A 35 7.75 1.82 -15.02
C THR A 35 9.15 1.19 -14.88
N LEU A 36 9.30 -0.11 -15.15
CA LEU A 36 10.58 -0.82 -15.09
C LEU A 36 11.50 -0.40 -16.25
N GLY A 37 10.98 -0.38 -17.47
CA GLY A 37 11.67 0.17 -18.64
C GLY A 37 13.02 -0.45 -18.97
N TYR A 38 13.14 -1.79 -19.03
CA TYR A 38 14.41 -2.48 -19.31
C TYR A 38 15.09 -2.09 -20.63
N GLY A 39 14.34 -1.61 -21.63
CA GLY A 39 14.88 -1.15 -22.91
C GLY A 39 15.27 -2.27 -23.90
N ASP A 40 15.01 -3.53 -23.54
CA ASP A 40 15.23 -4.70 -24.38
C ASP A 40 14.27 -4.75 -25.58
N MET A 41 13.04 -4.29 -25.39
CA MET A 41 12.03 -4.10 -26.42
C MET A 41 11.53 -2.65 -26.37
N VAL A 42 11.55 -1.95 -27.51
CA VAL A 42 11.08 -0.56 -27.63
C VAL A 42 10.42 -0.34 -28.99
N PRO A 43 9.35 0.48 -29.07
CA PRO A 43 8.70 0.82 -30.34
C PRO A 43 9.62 1.69 -31.19
N LYS A 44 9.72 1.34 -32.48
CA LYS A 44 10.53 2.08 -33.46
C LYS A 44 9.69 3.05 -34.27
N THR A 45 8.41 2.73 -34.50
CA THR A 45 7.49 3.58 -35.27
C THR A 45 7.03 4.79 -34.47
N ILE A 46 6.65 5.86 -35.18
CA ILE A 46 6.09 7.07 -34.55
C ILE A 46 4.78 6.73 -33.83
N ALA A 47 3.92 5.92 -34.43
CA ALA A 47 2.67 5.46 -33.82
C ALA A 47 2.93 4.67 -32.54
N GLY A 48 3.86 3.70 -32.56
CA GLY A 48 4.24 2.91 -31.41
C GLY A 48 4.79 3.77 -30.25
N LYS A 49 5.55 4.83 -30.55
CA LYS A 49 6.03 5.77 -29.53
C LYS A 49 4.88 6.54 -28.87
N ILE A 50 3.93 7.06 -29.65
CA ILE A 50 2.75 7.78 -29.11
C ILE A 50 1.94 6.86 -28.20
N PHE A 51 1.59 5.66 -28.67
CA PHE A 51 0.86 4.69 -27.87
C PHE A 51 1.66 4.19 -26.67
N GLY A 52 2.99 4.10 -26.79
CA GLY A 52 3.90 3.77 -25.70
C GLY A 52 3.88 4.80 -24.58
N SER A 53 3.86 6.09 -24.92
CA SER A 53 3.74 7.19 -23.95
C SER A 53 2.37 7.21 -23.26
N ILE A 54 1.29 6.96 -24.00
CA ILE A 54 -0.05 6.84 -23.41
C ILE A 54 -0.11 5.63 -22.47
N CYS A 55 0.50 4.51 -22.87
CA CYS A 55 0.59 3.29 -22.07
C CYS A 55 1.32 3.54 -20.74
N SER A 56 2.48 4.20 -20.75
CA SER A 56 3.24 4.49 -19.52
C SER A 56 2.45 5.40 -18.57
N LEU A 57 1.84 6.46 -19.09
CA LEU A 57 1.01 7.37 -18.29
C LEU A 57 -0.19 6.65 -17.67
N SER A 58 -0.87 5.81 -18.45
CA SER A 58 -2.00 5.02 -17.96
C SER A 58 -1.60 4.03 -16.86
N GLY A 59 -0.42 3.40 -16.96
CA GLY A 59 0.07 2.46 -15.95
C GLY A 59 0.27 3.13 -14.59
N VAL A 60 0.88 4.32 -14.58
CA VAL A 60 1.06 5.11 -13.35
C VAL A 60 -0.29 5.50 -12.74
N LEU A 61 -1.23 5.97 -13.54
CA LEU A 61 -2.58 6.33 -13.05
C LEU A 61 -3.33 5.13 -12.48
N VAL A 62 -3.19 3.95 -13.09
CA VAL A 62 -3.80 2.71 -12.62
C VAL A 62 -3.23 2.29 -11.26
N ILE A 63 -1.93 2.43 -11.03
CA ILE A 63 -1.29 2.08 -9.75
C ILE A 63 -1.56 3.15 -8.67
N ALA A 64 -1.77 4.41 -9.07
CA ALA A 64 -1.98 5.53 -8.16
C ALA A 64 -3.25 5.40 -7.28
N LEU A 65 -4.27 4.65 -7.69
CA LEU A 65 -5.52 4.49 -6.93
C LEU A 65 -5.50 3.31 -5.92
N PRO A 66 -5.10 2.09 -6.27
CA PRO A 66 -5.12 0.96 -5.34
C PRO A 66 -4.08 1.08 -4.23
N VAL A 67 -2.90 1.65 -4.51
CA VAL A 67 -1.82 1.73 -3.52
C VAL A 67 -2.22 2.57 -2.30
N PRO A 68 -2.73 3.81 -2.44
CA PRO A 68 -3.19 4.59 -1.29
C PRO A 68 -4.35 3.96 -0.55
N VAL A 69 -5.25 3.25 -1.23
CA VAL A 69 -6.38 2.54 -0.58
C VAL A 69 -5.85 1.45 0.35
N ILE A 70 -4.90 0.65 -0.14
CA ILE A 70 -4.24 -0.40 0.67
C ILE A 70 -3.52 0.25 1.86
N VAL A 71 -2.72 1.29 1.63
CA VAL A 71 -1.98 2.02 2.67
C VAL A 71 -2.93 2.62 3.71
N SER A 72 -4.04 3.21 3.29
CA SER A 72 -5.05 3.79 4.17
C SER A 72 -5.68 2.73 5.09
N ASN A 73 -5.98 1.54 4.54
CA ASN A 73 -6.49 0.43 5.33
C ASN A 73 -5.47 -0.05 6.38
N PHE A 74 -4.20 -0.24 5.97
CA PHE A 74 -3.13 -0.60 6.90
C PHE A 74 -2.90 0.46 7.98
N SER A 75 -2.89 1.74 7.59
CA SER A 75 -2.79 2.88 8.52
C SER A 75 -3.93 2.87 9.54
N ARG A 76 -5.17 2.61 9.08
CA ARG A 76 -6.34 2.51 9.95
C ARG A 76 -6.19 1.40 10.99
N ILE A 77 -5.80 0.20 10.56
CA ILE A 77 -5.59 -0.96 11.45
C ILE A 77 -4.46 -0.65 12.44
N TYR A 78 -3.35 -0.09 11.97
CA TYR A 78 -2.21 0.28 12.80
C TYR A 78 -2.59 1.30 13.89
N HIS A 79 -3.32 2.36 13.52
CA HIS A 79 -3.80 3.36 14.47
C HIS A 79 -4.85 2.81 15.44
N GLN A 80 -5.71 1.87 15.02
CA GLN A 80 -6.65 1.21 15.91
C GLN A 80 -5.93 0.37 16.96
N ASN A 81 -4.92 -0.41 16.56
CA ASN A 81 -4.12 -1.21 17.49
C ASN A 81 -3.39 -0.33 18.51
N GLN A 82 -2.74 0.75 18.08
CA GLN A 82 -2.11 1.70 19.01
C GLN A 82 -3.10 2.33 20.00
N ARG A 83 -4.31 2.69 19.55
CA ARG A 83 -5.34 3.24 20.43
C ARG A 83 -5.84 2.20 21.43
N ALA A 84 -5.98 0.94 21.01
CA ALA A 84 -6.35 -0.16 21.89
C ALA A 84 -5.29 -0.39 22.97
N ASP A 85 -4.00 -0.37 22.61
CA ASP A 85 -2.89 -0.55 23.54
C ASP A 85 -2.79 0.60 24.55
N LYS A 86 -2.93 1.86 24.10
CA LYS A 86 -2.99 3.02 24.99
C LYS A 86 -4.17 2.94 25.97
N ARG A 87 -5.36 2.53 25.50
CA ARG A 87 -6.53 2.33 26.35
C ARG A 87 -6.31 1.21 27.37
N ARG A 88 -5.69 0.10 26.98
CA ARG A 88 -5.34 -1.02 27.87
C ARG A 88 -4.35 -0.56 28.95
N ALA A 89 -3.32 0.19 28.58
CA ALA A 89 -2.35 0.76 29.52
C ALA A 89 -3.01 1.73 30.52
N GLN A 90 -3.85 2.65 30.04
CA GLN A 90 -4.59 3.59 30.89
C GLN A 90 -5.55 2.87 31.86
N LYS A 91 -6.28 1.86 31.37
CA LYS A 91 -7.20 1.07 32.22
C LYS A 91 -6.44 0.32 33.31
N LYS A 92 -5.28 -0.26 32.99
CA LYS A 92 -4.39 -0.92 33.97
C LYS A 92 -3.88 0.07 35.02
N ALA A 93 -3.41 1.25 34.59
CA ALA A 93 -2.94 2.31 35.50
C ALA A 93 -4.06 2.81 36.43
N ARG A 94 -5.27 3.04 35.90
CA ARG A 94 -6.43 3.45 36.71
C ARG A 94 -6.82 2.39 37.73
N LEU A 95 -6.86 1.11 37.34
CA LEU A 95 -7.16 0.01 38.26
C LEU A 95 -6.11 -0.13 39.36
N ALA A 96 -4.82 0.04 39.03
CA ALA A 96 -3.74 0.04 40.03
C ALA A 96 -3.91 1.17 41.06
N ARG A 97 -4.24 2.39 40.61
CA ARG A 97 -4.52 3.53 41.51
C ARG A 97 -5.72 3.27 42.43
N ILE A 98 -6.81 2.73 41.90
CA ILE A 98 -8.00 2.40 42.71
C ILE A 98 -7.67 1.34 43.77
N ARG A 99 -6.90 0.30 43.41
CA ARG A 99 -6.45 -0.72 44.36
C ARG A 99 -5.57 -0.12 45.47
N ALA A 100 -4.60 0.72 45.11
CA ALA A 100 -3.74 1.40 46.08
C ALA A 100 -4.54 2.28 47.07
N ALA A 101 -5.51 3.05 46.57
CA ALA A 101 -6.36 3.88 47.42
C ALA A 101 -7.24 3.06 48.39
N LYS A 102 -7.79 1.92 47.93
CA LYS A 102 -8.55 1.00 48.80
C LYS A 102 -7.67 0.36 49.88
N SER A 103 -6.47 -0.12 49.53
CA SER A 103 -5.52 -0.67 50.52
C SER A 103 -5.09 0.37 51.55
N GLY A 104 -4.84 1.62 51.14
CA GLY A 104 -4.50 2.72 52.05
C GLY A 104 -5.63 3.04 53.03
N SER A 105 -6.87 3.13 52.54
CA SER A 105 -8.05 3.38 53.39
C SER A 105 -8.31 2.21 54.36
N ALA A 106 -8.12 0.97 53.92
CA ALA A 106 -8.25 -0.21 54.78
C ALA A 106 -7.19 -0.22 55.89
N ASN A 107 -5.93 0.11 55.58
CA ASN A 107 -4.87 0.21 56.59
C ASN A 107 -5.13 1.34 57.59
N ALA A 108 -5.55 2.52 57.12
CA ALA A 108 -5.88 3.65 57.99
C ALA A 108 -7.02 3.32 58.97
N TYR A 109 -8.07 2.64 58.48
CA TYR A 109 -9.18 2.18 59.33
C TYR A 109 -8.72 1.15 60.38
N MET A 110 -7.89 0.19 59.97
CA MET A 110 -7.36 -0.83 60.89
C MET A 110 -6.48 -0.22 61.99
N GLN A 111 -5.73 0.84 61.67
CA GLN A 111 -4.86 1.53 62.63
C GLN A 111 -5.66 2.41 63.62
N SER A 112 -6.73 3.07 63.14
CA SER A 112 -7.70 3.76 64.00
C SER A 112 -8.30 2.83 65.04
N LYS A 113 -8.74 1.63 64.64
CA LYS A 113 -9.38 0.66 65.54
C LYS A 113 -8.41 0.01 66.54
N ARG A 114 -7.11 0.05 66.26
CA ARG A 114 -6.08 -0.52 67.14
C ARG A 114 -5.57 0.47 68.21
N ASN A 115 -5.83 1.76 68.02
CA ASN A 115 -5.38 2.84 68.90
C ASN A 115 -6.50 3.45 69.77
N GLY A 116 -7.73 2.94 69.66
CA GLY A 116 -8.85 3.25 70.56
C GLY A 116 -9.32 1.98 71.25
#